data_AF-A0A8T7EPY6-F1
#
_entry.id   AF-A0A8T7EPY6-F1
#
_cell.length_a   1.000
_cell.length_b   1.000
_cell.length_c   1.000
_cell.angle_alpha   90.00
_cell.angle_beta   90.00
_cell.angle_gamma   90.00
#
_symmetry.space_group_name_H-M   'P 1'
#
loop_
_entity.id
_entity.type
_entity.pdbx_description
1 polymer ?
#
loop_
_entity_poly.entity_id
_entity_poly.type
_entity_poly.pdbx_seq_one_letter_code
_entity_poly.pdbx_strand_id
1 'polypeptide(L)'
;MTLISQGYNTMIGALRTRDQAFLKGLQITIYYAFGSIPLQLGLGLLLAYVLHSRIKAKALFRTIFFLPYVTPAVAAAVVFGTVFSARATSPMNQLVQLFGGDVQRWLAEPRPFLNVVFGLNLEGFIAGPSMALVVVIILGI
;
A
#
# COMPACT_ATOMS: atom_id res chain seq x y z
N MET A 1 32.51 -4.30 -17.52
CA MET A 1 32.21 -2.97 -18.11
C MET A 1 30.97 -2.96 -19.02
N THR A 2 30.64 -4.06 -19.70
CA THR A 2 29.56 -4.14 -20.71
C THR A 2 28.13 -4.17 -20.15
N LEU A 3 27.90 -4.73 -18.95
CA LEU A 3 26.56 -4.81 -18.35
C LEU A 3 25.98 -3.44 -17.95
N ILE A 4 26.83 -2.52 -17.47
CA ILE A 4 26.42 -1.19 -17.04
C ILE A 4 26.06 -0.31 -18.25
N SER A 5 26.84 -0.39 -19.33
CA SER A 5 26.56 0.36 -20.57
C SER A 5 25.32 -0.17 -21.30
N GLN A 6 25.07 -1.48 -21.24
CA GLN A 6 23.85 -2.08 -21.77
C GLN A 6 22.61 -1.62 -21.00
N GLY A 7 22.67 -1.61 -19.66
CA GLY A 7 21.59 -1.08 -18.82
C GLY A 7 21.29 0.40 -19.08
N TYR A 8 22.34 1.22 -19.22
CA TYR A 8 22.19 2.64 -19.54
C TYR A 8 21.52 2.87 -20.90
N ASN A 9 21.94 2.15 -21.94
CA ASN A 9 21.36 2.28 -23.27
C ASN A 9 19.89 1.80 -23.32
N THR A 10 19.54 0.77 -22.55
CA THR A 10 18.15 0.32 -22.41
C THR A 10 17.28 1.36 -21.70
N MET A 11 17.79 2.01 -20.64
CA MET A 11 17.07 3.07 -19.93
C MET A 11 16.85 4.30 -20.81
N ILE A 12 17.89 4.78 -21.51
CA ILE A 12 17.76 5.91 -22.44
C ILE A 12 16.87 5.54 -23.63
N GLY A 13 16.94 4.30 -24.11
CA GLY A 13 16.04 3.75 -25.12
C GLY A 13 14.58 3.83 -24.68
N ALA A 14 14.26 3.32 -23.48
CA ALA A 14 12.90 3.35 -22.91
C ALA A 14 12.36 4.77 -22.69
N LEU A 15 13.21 5.71 -22.27
CA LEU A 15 12.85 7.13 -22.15
C LEU A 15 12.57 7.77 -23.50
N ARG A 16 13.35 7.43 -24.53
CA ARG A 16 13.20 7.98 -25.88
C ARG A 16 11.95 7.48 -26.59
N THR A 17 11.54 6.24 -26.34
CA THR A 17 10.34 5.62 -26.95
C THR A 17 9.06 5.83 -26.16
N ARG A 18 9.08 6.55 -25.02
CA ARG A 18 7.92 6.69 -24.10
C ARG A 18 7.26 5.34 -23.82
N ASP A 19 8.08 4.36 -23.44
CA ASP A 19 7.57 3.02 -23.16
C ASP A 19 6.44 3.09 -22.13
N GLN A 20 5.27 2.60 -22.52
CA GLN A 20 4.05 2.63 -21.70
C GLN A 20 4.27 1.88 -20.38
N ALA A 21 5.11 0.83 -20.38
CA ALA A 21 5.45 0.09 -19.17
C ALA A 21 6.27 0.95 -18.19
N PHE A 22 7.24 1.72 -18.70
CA PHE A 22 8.06 2.60 -17.89
C PHE A 22 7.25 3.75 -17.28
N LEU A 23 6.42 4.42 -18.09
CA LEU A 23 5.56 5.51 -17.62
C LEU A 23 4.53 5.01 -16.58
N LYS A 24 3.96 3.82 -16.79
CA LYS A 24 3.05 3.20 -15.83
C LYS A 24 3.75 2.84 -14.51
N GLY A 25 4.97 2.31 -14.57
CA GLY A 25 5.79 2.05 -13.37
C GLY A 25 6.07 3.31 -12.59
N LEU A 26 6.46 4.40 -13.27
CA LEU A 26 6.69 5.70 -12.64
C LEU A 26 5.43 6.24 -11.97
N GLN A 27 4.26 6.15 -12.63
CA GLN A 27 2.99 6.54 -12.03
C GLN A 27 2.69 5.75 -10.75
N ILE A 28 2.89 4.43 -10.76
CA ILE A 28 2.70 3.58 -9.57
C ILE A 28 3.61 4.02 -8.42
N THR A 29 4.89 4.29 -8.70
CA THR A 29 5.85 4.77 -7.68
C THR A 29 5.46 6.13 -7.11
N ILE A 30 5.00 7.06 -7.97
CA ILE A 30 4.50 8.36 -7.52
C ILE A 30 3.28 8.18 -6.61
N TYR A 31 2.30 7.37 -7.02
CA TYR A 31 1.14 7.08 -6.18
C TYR A 31 1.51 6.43 -4.85
N TYR A 32 2.44 5.50 -4.86
CA TYR A 32 2.96 4.89 -3.65
C TYR A 32 3.59 5.95 -2.72
N ALA A 33 4.48 6.79 -3.24
CA ALA A 33 5.18 7.80 -2.44
C ALA A 33 4.21 8.85 -1.87
N PHE A 34 3.32 9.40 -2.70
CA PHE A 34 2.33 10.39 -2.26
C PHE A 34 1.25 9.80 -1.34
N GLY A 35 0.97 8.50 -1.40
CA GLY A 35 0.04 7.84 -0.48
C GLY A 35 0.68 7.49 0.86
N SER A 36 1.84 6.83 0.83
CA SER A 36 2.53 6.33 2.02
C SER A 36 3.13 7.46 2.87
N ILE A 37 3.86 8.41 2.25
CA ILE A 37 4.66 9.39 3.01
C ILE A 37 3.77 10.31 3.85
N PRO A 38 2.73 10.97 3.31
CA PRO A 38 1.89 11.85 4.12
C PRO A 38 1.12 11.09 5.19
N LEU A 39 0.73 9.84 4.91
CA LEU A 39 0.00 9.00 5.87
C LEU A 39 0.91 8.56 7.02
N GLN A 40 2.14 8.13 6.74
CA GLN A 40 3.15 7.82 7.76
C GLN A 40 3.46 9.04 8.63
N LEU A 41 3.69 10.20 8.01
CA LEU A 41 3.96 11.45 8.74
C LEU A 41 2.75 11.90 9.57
N GLY A 42 1.56 11.84 8.99
CA GLY A 42 0.32 12.22 9.67
C GLY A 42 0.03 11.33 10.88
N LEU A 43 0.13 10.00 10.72
CA LEU A 43 -0.01 9.05 11.82
C LEU A 43 1.09 9.21 12.86
N GLY A 44 2.35 9.39 12.44
CA GLY A 44 3.47 9.63 13.34
C GLY A 44 3.30 10.89 14.18
N LEU A 45 2.83 11.99 13.58
CA LEU A 45 2.52 13.24 14.28
C LEU A 45 1.33 13.10 15.23
N LEU A 46 0.26 12.43 14.79
CA LEU A 46 -0.91 12.17 15.63
C LEU A 46 -0.53 11.34 16.85
N LEU A 47 0.26 10.27 16.66
CA LEU A 47 0.77 9.44 17.73
C LEU A 47 1.72 10.22 18.65
N ALA A 48 2.60 11.06 18.11
CA ALA A 48 3.49 11.91 18.91
C ALA A 48 2.70 12.89 19.79
N TYR A 49 1.64 13.50 19.24
CA TYR A 49 0.75 14.39 19.98
C TYR A 49 -0.02 13.66 21.09
N VAL A 50 -0.60 12.50 20.79
CA VAL A 50 -1.29 11.66 21.77
C VAL A 50 -0.32 11.23 22.87
N LEU A 51 0.86 10.76 22.51
CA LEU A 51 1.87 10.35 23.49
C LEU A 51 2.39 11.53 24.31
N HIS A 52 2.52 12.72 23.75
CA HIS A 52 2.96 13.91 24.51
C HIS A 52 1.89 14.44 25.46
N SER A 53 0.61 14.17 25.18
CA SER A 53 -0.50 14.49 26.07
C SER A 53 -0.34 13.78 27.43
N ARG A 54 -0.91 14.33 28.51
CA ARG A 54 -0.82 13.79 29.87
C ARG A 54 -1.61 12.48 30.04
N ILE A 55 -1.22 11.43 29.35
CA ILE A 55 -1.84 10.10 29.44
C ILE A 55 -1.21 9.34 30.62
N LYS A 56 -2.04 8.88 31.56
CA LYS A 56 -1.62 8.15 32.77
C LYS A 56 -0.90 6.83 32.47
N ALA A 57 -1.13 6.21 31.30
CA ALA A 57 -0.59 4.90 30.91
C ALA A 57 0.49 4.95 29.81
N LYS A 58 1.33 5.99 29.80
CA LYS A 58 2.35 6.26 28.77
C LYS A 58 3.26 5.06 28.42
N ALA A 59 3.63 4.27 29.42
CA ALA A 59 4.50 3.10 29.24
C ALA A 59 3.83 1.95 28.47
N LEU A 60 2.54 1.69 28.73
CA LEU A 60 1.80 0.62 28.05
C LEU A 60 1.59 0.95 26.56
N PHE A 61 1.21 2.20 26.27
CA PHE A 61 1.08 2.68 24.89
C PHE A 61 2.39 2.52 24.13
N ARG A 62 3.52 2.93 24.74
CA ARG A 62 4.85 2.77 24.15
C ARG A 62 5.09 1.30 23.74
N THR A 63 4.92 0.35 24.65
CA THR A 63 5.18 -1.07 24.35
C THR A 63 4.35 -1.61 23.19
N ILE A 64 3.04 -1.29 23.13
CA ILE A 64 2.16 -1.77 22.06
C ILE A 64 2.57 -1.19 20.70
N PHE A 65 2.93 0.10 20.63
CA PHE A 65 3.37 0.73 19.39
C PHE A 65 4.75 0.29 18.91
N PHE A 66 5.65 -0.07 19.84
CA PHE A 66 6.97 -0.58 19.47
C PHE A 66 6.94 -2.06 19.05
N LEU A 67 5.92 -2.83 19.44
CA LEU A 67 5.79 -4.24 19.10
C LEU A 67 5.84 -4.55 17.59
N PRO A 68 5.05 -3.88 16.72
CA PRO A 68 5.10 -4.14 15.28
C PRO A 68 6.44 -3.71 14.67
N TYR A 69 7.07 -2.64 15.16
CA TYR A 69 8.35 -2.15 14.64
C TYR A 69 9.52 -3.10 14.90
N VAL A 70 9.47 -3.86 16.01
CA VAL A 70 10.50 -4.86 16.35
C VAL A 70 10.26 -6.19 15.59
N THR A 71 9.09 -6.37 14.99
CA THR A 71 8.75 -7.58 14.24
C THR A 71 9.46 -7.59 12.87
N PRO A 72 10.03 -8.73 12.42
CA PRO A 72 10.66 -8.80 11.10
C PRO A 72 9.69 -8.47 9.96
N ALA A 73 10.14 -7.68 8.99
CA ALA A 73 9.33 -7.28 7.84
C ALA A 73 8.74 -8.49 7.08
N VAL A 74 9.49 -9.60 7.00
CA VAL A 74 9.02 -10.84 6.37
C VAL A 74 7.83 -11.45 7.13
N ALA A 75 7.87 -11.46 8.46
CA ALA A 75 6.77 -11.98 9.27
C ALA A 75 5.51 -11.11 9.14
N ALA A 76 5.70 -9.78 9.14
CA ALA A 76 4.62 -8.84 8.89
C ALA A 76 3.98 -9.06 7.51
N ALA A 77 4.78 -9.26 6.45
CA ALA A 77 4.29 -9.54 5.11
C ALA A 77 3.45 -10.84 5.03
N VAL A 78 3.84 -11.90 5.76
CA VAL A 78 3.08 -13.15 5.82
C VAL A 78 1.73 -12.93 6.50
N VAL A 79 1.71 -12.29 7.67
CA VAL A 79 0.46 -11.99 8.40
C VAL A 79 -0.45 -11.09 7.56
N PHE A 80 0.11 -10.07 6.92
CA PHE A 80 -0.66 -9.19 6.06
C PHE A 80 -1.21 -9.93 4.83
N GLY A 81 -0.42 -10.83 4.24
CA GLY A 81 -0.84 -11.70 3.15
C GLY A 81 -1.99 -12.63 3.51
N THR A 82 -2.08 -13.10 4.77
CA THR A 82 -3.23 -13.91 5.22
C THR A 82 -4.47 -13.05 5.48
N VAL A 83 -4.29 -11.86 6.05
CA VAL A 83 -5.37 -10.88 6.32
C VAL A 83 -6.04 -10.41 5.03
N PHE A 84 -5.25 -10.09 4.00
CA PHE A 84 -5.72 -9.62 2.68
C PHE A 84 -5.76 -10.73 1.62
N SER A 85 -5.76 -12.00 2.02
CA SER A 85 -5.89 -13.11 1.07
C SER A 85 -7.27 -13.10 0.40
N ALA A 86 -7.35 -13.63 -0.82
CA ALA A 86 -8.59 -13.74 -1.58
C ALA A 86 -9.58 -14.81 -1.04
N ARG A 87 -9.33 -15.35 0.16
CA ARG A 87 -10.19 -16.38 0.76
C ARG A 87 -11.37 -15.71 1.46
N ALA A 88 -12.54 -16.34 1.41
CA ALA A 88 -13.72 -15.86 2.14
C ALA A 88 -13.50 -15.86 3.67
N THR A 89 -12.64 -16.76 4.16
CA THR A 89 -12.25 -16.86 5.57
C THR A 89 -11.20 -15.83 5.99
N SER A 90 -10.70 -15.00 5.10
CA SER A 90 -9.75 -13.95 5.47
C SER A 90 -10.44 -12.83 6.26
N PRO A 91 -9.81 -12.30 7.33
CA PRO A 91 -10.40 -11.25 8.16
C PRO A 91 -10.98 -10.07 7.37
N MET A 92 -10.27 -9.56 6.35
CA MET A 92 -10.79 -8.45 5.54
C MET A 92 -11.99 -8.83 4.69
N ASN A 93 -11.99 -10.04 4.10
CA ASN A 93 -13.14 -10.51 3.33
C ASN A 93 -14.33 -10.85 4.22
N GLN A 94 -14.12 -11.31 5.45
CA GLN A 94 -15.20 -11.49 6.42
C GLN A 94 -15.83 -10.14 6.80
N LEU A 95 -15.01 -9.10 6.99
CA LEU A 95 -15.53 -7.74 7.23
C LEU A 95 -16.34 -7.23 6.03
N VAL A 96 -15.85 -7.40 4.80
CA VAL A 96 -16.61 -6.99 3.60
C VAL A 96 -17.92 -7.76 3.46
N GLN A 97 -17.90 -9.07 3.69
CA GLN A 97 -19.11 -9.91 3.67
C GLN A 97 -20.11 -9.52 4.78
N LEU A 98 -19.64 -9.03 5.93
CA LEU A 98 -20.51 -8.52 6.99
C LEU A 98 -21.32 -7.29 6.56
N PHE A 99 -20.77 -6.48 5.65
CA PHE A 99 -21.47 -5.37 5.01
C PHE A 99 -22.21 -5.78 3.72
N GLY A 100 -22.32 -7.08 3.43
CA GLY A 100 -23.01 -7.62 2.26
C GLY A 100 -22.22 -7.56 0.96
N GLY A 101 -20.91 -7.32 1.01
CA GLY A 101 -20.04 -7.28 -0.17
C GLY A 101 -19.47 -8.65 -0.55
N ASP A 102 -19.12 -8.80 -1.83
CA ASP A 102 -18.50 -10.01 -2.36
C ASP A 102 -17.03 -10.18 -1.93
N VAL A 103 -16.53 -11.41 -2.00
CA VAL A 103 -15.13 -11.75 -1.71
C VAL A 103 -14.19 -11.01 -2.66
N GLN A 104 -13.30 -10.18 -2.11
CA GLN A 104 -12.39 -9.36 -2.89
C GLN A 104 -10.99 -9.98 -3.00
N ARG A 105 -10.35 -9.74 -4.15
CA ARG A 105 -8.98 -10.18 -4.44
C ARG A 105 -7.97 -9.06 -4.19
N TRP A 106 -7.96 -8.49 -2.99
CA TRP A 106 -7.16 -7.32 -2.57
C TRP A 106 -5.78 -7.18 -3.23
N LEU A 107 -4.94 -8.22 -3.15
CA LEU A 107 -3.55 -8.21 -3.63
C LEU A 107 -3.41 -8.48 -5.13
N ALA A 108 -4.42 -9.06 -5.77
CA ALA A 108 -4.39 -9.49 -7.16
C ALA A 108 -5.42 -8.75 -8.03
N GLU A 109 -6.02 -7.69 -7.50
CA GLU A 109 -7.04 -6.90 -8.19
C GLU A 109 -6.38 -5.74 -8.95
N PRO A 110 -6.36 -5.80 -10.29
CA PRO A 110 -5.75 -4.75 -11.12
C PRO A 110 -6.64 -3.51 -11.21
N ARG A 111 -7.93 -3.61 -10.84
CA ARG A 111 -8.86 -2.49 -10.90
C ARG A 111 -8.53 -1.42 -9.87
N PRO A 112 -8.77 -0.14 -10.19
CA PRO A 112 -8.63 0.96 -9.24
C PRO A 112 -9.50 0.78 -8.01
N PHE A 113 -9.02 1.23 -6.84
CA PHE A 113 -9.75 1.07 -5.58
C PHE A 113 -11.15 1.70 -5.63
N LEU A 114 -11.24 2.89 -6.23
CA LEU A 114 -12.50 3.61 -6.37
C LEU A 114 -13.51 2.82 -7.22
N ASN A 115 -13.04 2.11 -8.24
CA ASN A 115 -13.90 1.33 -9.12
C ASN A 115 -14.45 0.09 -8.40
N VAL A 116 -13.65 -0.53 -7.53
CA VAL A 116 -14.05 -1.72 -6.77
C VAL A 116 -14.99 -1.37 -5.62
N VAL A 117 -14.72 -0.28 -4.90
CA VAL A 117 -15.52 0.11 -3.73
C VAL A 117 -16.79 0.86 -4.11
N PHE A 118 -16.71 1.78 -5.08
CA PHE A 118 -17.84 2.63 -5.47
C PHE A 118 -18.51 2.22 -6.79
N GLY A 119 -18.01 1.18 -7.47
CA GLY A 119 -18.58 0.71 -8.74
C GLY A 119 -18.39 1.68 -9.91
N LEU A 120 -17.49 2.66 -9.78
CA LEU A 120 -17.23 3.65 -10.83
C LEU A 120 -16.41 3.04 -11.98
N ASN A 121 -16.65 3.45 -13.23
CA ASN A 121 -15.79 3.11 -14.36
C ASN A 121 -14.87 4.31 -14.68
N LEU A 122 -13.94 4.60 -13.79
CA LEU A 122 -12.94 5.62 -14.02
C LEU A 122 -11.76 5.02 -14.78
N GLU A 123 -11.33 5.71 -15.83
CA GLU A 123 -10.15 5.38 -16.63
C GLU A 123 -9.12 6.52 -16.59
N GLY A 124 -7.84 6.18 -16.72
CA GLY A 124 -6.73 7.14 -16.70
C GLY A 124 -6.24 7.49 -15.29
N PHE A 125 -5.49 8.58 -15.18
CA PHE A 125 -4.86 9.01 -13.92
C PHE A 125 -5.88 9.25 -12.80
N ILE A 126 -7.08 9.74 -13.12
CA ILE A 126 -8.14 10.07 -12.15
C ILE A 126 -8.72 8.81 -11.48
N ALA A 127 -8.60 7.64 -12.09
CA ALA A 127 -9.07 6.39 -11.51
C ALA A 127 -8.35 6.03 -10.20
N GLY A 128 -7.16 6.61 -10.00
CA GLY A 128 -6.37 6.42 -8.79
C GLY A 128 -5.60 5.10 -8.74
N PRO A 129 -4.97 4.79 -7.60
CA PRO A 129 -4.18 3.58 -7.43
C PRO A 129 -5.03 2.30 -7.55
N SER A 130 -4.41 1.21 -8.01
CA SER A 130 -5.04 -0.11 -7.98
C SER A 130 -5.34 -0.54 -6.54
N MET A 131 -6.34 -1.40 -6.35
CA MET A 131 -6.63 -2.04 -5.06
C MET A 131 -5.37 -2.66 -4.43
N ALA A 132 -4.57 -3.36 -5.25
CA ALA A 132 -3.32 -3.94 -4.81
C ALA A 132 -2.33 -2.89 -4.30
N LEU A 133 -2.20 -1.75 -4.99
CA LEU A 133 -1.29 -0.68 -4.57
C LEU A 133 -1.74 -0.02 -3.27
N VAL A 134 -3.04 0.17 -3.06
CA VAL A 134 -3.59 0.69 -1.78
C VAL A 134 -3.23 -0.24 -0.64
N VAL A 135 -3.41 -1.55 -0.83
CA VAL A 135 -3.08 -2.57 0.16
C VAL A 135 -1.57 -2.60 0.45
N VAL A 136 -0.73 -2.39 -0.55
CA VAL A 136 0.73 -2.25 -0.39
C VAL A 136 1.11 -0.95 0.34
N ILE A 137 0.42 0.16 0.08
CA ILE A 137 0.60 1.41 0.83
C ILE A 137 0.31 1.18 2.32
N ILE A 138 -0.80 0.48 2.63
CA ILE A 138 -1.17 0.14 4.01
C ILE A 138 -0.11 -0.77 4.67
N LEU A 139 0.44 -1.74 3.95
CA LEU A 139 1.53 -2.59 4.46
C LEU A 139 2.80 -1.79 4.76
N GLY A 140 3.06 -0.74 3.99
CA GLY A 140 4.26 0.09 4.12
C GLY A 140 4.21 1.08 5.29
N ILE A 141 3.08 1.20 5.98
CA ILE A 141 2.85 2.10 7.13
C ILE A 141 2.98 1.31 8.43
#